data_AF-A0A9X2RXN1-F1
#
_entry.id   AF-A0A9X2RXN1-F1
#
_cell.length_a   1.000
_cell.length_b   1.000
_cell.length_c   1.000
_cell.angle_alpha   90.00
_cell.angle_beta   90.00
_cell.angle_gamma   90.00
#
_symmetry.space_group_name_H-M   'P 1'
#
loop_
_entity.id
_entity.type
_entity.pdbx_description
1 polymer ?
#
loop_
_entity_poly.entity_id
_entity_poly.type
_entity_poly.pdbx_seq_one_letter_code
_entity_poly.pdbx_strand_id
1 'polypeptide(L)'
;MPRKFRLTFGRLAALACTSVIAVTGCGGDDESKDPKPTAKPTADAGLIPVAQACGGLFDKAIAKEAQEPNGPSKVYPVKTRSTDQVSKALREESARRSTPEDLCTLTDKADGKELLAITVAWTPHSPPSGRSVHYTTTVGPEDAGRLVVTCDIGSSGGTASGGGRSLEFAMRDYFTVSDHSHAKLLIASAKKITAQLDCQKDPEYPDPKVVAPPPKPGLR
;
A
#
# COMPACT_ATOMS: atom_id res chain seq x y z
N MET A 1 46.48 30.11 25.43
CA MET A 1 47.29 28.88 25.21
C MET A 1 46.61 28.03 24.14
N PRO A 2 47.27 27.74 23.00
CA PRO A 2 46.69 26.98 21.88
C PRO A 2 47.26 25.55 21.79
N ARG A 3 46.44 24.54 21.46
CA ARG A 3 46.88 23.21 20.94
C ARG A 3 45.80 22.71 19.96
N LYS A 4 45.99 22.82 18.64
CA LYS A 4 46.82 22.02 17.69
C LYS A 4 46.00 20.90 17.02
N PHE A 5 45.64 21.14 15.76
CA PHE A 5 45.24 20.15 14.76
C PHE A 5 46.36 19.13 14.51
N ARG A 6 46.00 17.86 14.26
CA ARG A 6 46.73 16.97 13.35
C ARG A 6 45.77 16.04 12.61
N LEU A 7 45.74 16.19 11.30
CA LEU A 7 45.34 15.18 10.31
C LEU A 7 46.54 14.26 10.05
N THR A 8 46.29 12.97 9.86
CA THR A 8 47.23 12.04 9.22
C THR A 8 46.45 11.12 8.28
N PHE A 9 46.65 11.33 6.98
CA PHE A 9 46.40 10.37 5.92
C PHE A 9 47.40 9.20 6.04
N GLY A 10 46.95 7.97 5.82
CA GLY A 10 47.87 6.83 5.83
C GLY A 10 47.29 5.49 5.35
N ARG A 11 47.44 5.26 4.03
CA ARG A 11 47.69 3.98 3.33
C ARG A 11 46.55 2.97 3.08
N LEU A 12 46.30 2.80 1.79
CA LEU A 12 45.82 1.59 1.11
C LEU A 12 46.64 0.35 1.51
N ALA A 13 45.96 -0.77 1.71
CA ALA A 13 46.48 -2.10 1.40
C ALA A 13 45.32 -3.01 0.98
N ALA A 14 45.34 -3.40 -0.29
CA ALA A 14 44.54 -4.50 -0.82
C ALA A 14 45.15 -5.83 -0.39
N LEU A 15 44.32 -6.80 0.00
CA LEU A 15 44.70 -8.20 0.03
C LEU A 15 43.50 -9.05 -0.40
N ALA A 16 43.61 -9.55 -1.62
CA ALA A 16 42.82 -10.66 -2.11
C ALA A 16 43.35 -11.95 -1.46
N CYS A 17 42.46 -12.74 -0.86
CA CYS A 17 42.71 -14.14 -0.53
C CYS A 17 41.49 -14.97 -0.93
N THR A 18 41.60 -15.57 -2.12
CA THR A 18 40.85 -16.77 -2.53
C THR A 18 41.20 -17.94 -1.62
N SER A 19 40.20 -18.65 -1.09
CA SER A 19 40.31 -20.07 -0.70
C SER A 19 38.92 -20.67 -0.51
N VAL A 20 38.61 -21.66 -1.35
CA VAL A 20 37.50 -22.61 -1.19
C VAL A 20 38.09 -23.86 -0.54
N ILE A 21 37.58 -24.31 0.61
CA ILE A 21 37.55 -25.74 1.00
C ILE A 21 36.28 -26.01 1.83
N ALA A 22 35.64 -27.13 1.49
CA ALA A 22 34.38 -27.63 1.99
C ALA A 22 34.52 -28.45 3.31
N VAL A 23 33.47 -28.35 4.12
CA VAL A 23 32.81 -29.34 5.01
C VAL A 23 33.66 -30.26 5.89
N THR A 24 33.49 -30.11 7.21
CA THR A 24 33.21 -31.24 8.13
C THR A 24 32.20 -30.77 9.19
N GLY A 25 31.20 -31.60 9.47
CA GLY A 25 30.14 -31.29 10.44
C GLY A 25 30.54 -31.62 11.88
N CYS A 26 29.93 -30.91 12.83
CA CYS A 26 29.61 -31.39 14.18
C CYS A 26 28.65 -30.37 14.83
N GLY A 27 27.74 -30.87 15.66
CA GLY A 27 26.55 -30.15 16.10
C GLY A 27 26.74 -28.99 17.06
N GLY A 28 25.60 -28.35 17.36
CA GLY A 28 25.45 -27.31 18.36
C GLY A 28 24.18 -26.50 18.07
N ASP A 29 23.20 -26.63 18.95
CA ASP A 29 22.05 -25.72 19.05
C ASP A 29 22.50 -24.26 19.01
N ASP A 30 21.97 -23.47 18.09
CA ASP A 30 21.65 -22.08 18.38
C ASP A 30 20.73 -21.45 17.32
N GLU A 31 19.94 -20.50 17.79
CA GLU A 31 18.99 -19.69 17.05
C GLU A 31 19.57 -19.12 15.75
N SER A 32 18.92 -19.44 14.62
CA SER A 32 18.87 -18.53 13.47
C SER A 32 17.67 -18.94 12.62
N LYS A 33 16.53 -18.26 12.86
CA LYS A 33 15.48 -18.18 11.86
C LYS A 33 16.05 -17.41 10.67
N ASP A 34 16.59 -18.12 9.70
CA ASP A 34 16.81 -17.55 8.38
C ASP A 34 15.49 -16.92 7.90
N PRO A 35 15.53 -15.70 7.34
CA PRO A 35 14.35 -15.08 6.79
C PRO A 35 13.83 -15.99 5.68
N LYS A 36 12.63 -16.53 5.90
CA LYS A 36 11.84 -17.25 4.90
C LYS A 36 11.97 -16.51 3.57
N PRO A 37 12.41 -17.15 2.47
CA PRO A 37 12.57 -16.48 1.20
C PRO A 37 11.24 -15.80 0.88
N THR A 38 11.26 -14.47 0.82
CA THR A 38 10.15 -13.70 0.29
C THR A 38 9.96 -14.17 -1.14
N ALA A 39 8.96 -15.03 -1.35
CA ALA A 39 8.61 -15.52 -2.67
C ALA A 39 8.52 -14.31 -3.60
N LYS A 40 9.41 -14.25 -4.60
CA LYS A 40 9.31 -13.31 -5.71
C LYS A 40 7.91 -13.45 -6.30
N PRO A 41 7.27 -12.35 -6.71
CA PRO A 41 6.04 -12.45 -7.50
C PRO A 41 6.29 -13.42 -8.65
N THR A 42 5.41 -14.41 -8.83
CA THR A 42 5.50 -15.32 -9.97
C THR A 42 5.29 -14.48 -11.22
N ALA A 43 6.35 -14.35 -12.03
CA ALA A 43 6.31 -13.69 -13.34
C ALA A 43 5.32 -14.34 -14.33
N ASP A 44 4.73 -15.48 -13.96
CA ASP A 44 3.83 -16.29 -14.77
C ASP A 44 2.36 -15.82 -14.83
N ALA A 45 1.96 -14.78 -14.11
CA ALA A 45 0.57 -14.29 -14.18
C ALA A 45 0.22 -13.58 -15.50
N GLY A 46 1.23 -13.18 -16.29
CA GLY A 46 1.03 -12.43 -17.53
C GLY A 46 0.45 -11.03 -17.32
N LEU A 47 0.39 -10.26 -18.41
CA LEU A 47 -0.25 -8.95 -18.45
C LEU A 47 -1.78 -9.10 -18.41
N ILE A 48 -2.45 -8.43 -17.48
CA ILE A 48 -3.92 -8.38 -17.41
C ILE A 48 -4.45 -7.01 -17.83
N PRO A 49 -5.67 -6.91 -18.40
CA PRO A 49 -6.33 -5.62 -18.62
C PRO A 49 -6.46 -4.83 -17.31
N VAL A 50 -6.25 -3.52 -17.35
CA VAL A 50 -6.41 -2.63 -16.17
C VAL A 50 -7.78 -2.81 -15.50
N ALA A 51 -8.84 -2.97 -16.29
CA ALA A 51 -10.20 -3.21 -15.80
C ALA A 51 -10.37 -4.52 -14.98
N GLN A 52 -9.50 -5.52 -15.18
CA GLN A 52 -9.51 -6.78 -14.43
C GLN A 52 -8.61 -6.73 -13.19
N ALA A 53 -7.76 -5.71 -13.09
CA ALA A 53 -6.79 -5.57 -12.03
C ALA A 53 -7.45 -5.26 -10.67
N CYS A 54 -6.78 -5.65 -9.59
CA CYS A 54 -7.23 -5.44 -8.21
C CYS A 54 -8.67 -5.92 -7.94
N GLY A 55 -9.01 -7.10 -8.48
CA GLY A 55 -10.34 -7.69 -8.34
C GLY A 55 -11.44 -6.87 -9.02
N GLY A 56 -11.12 -6.15 -10.10
CA GLY A 56 -12.09 -5.37 -10.88
C GLY A 56 -12.53 -4.06 -10.21
N LEU A 57 -11.63 -3.38 -9.49
CA LEU A 57 -11.91 -2.06 -8.90
C LEU A 57 -12.04 -0.96 -9.97
N PHE A 58 -11.38 -1.15 -11.11
CA PHE A 58 -11.39 -0.18 -12.21
C PHE A 58 -12.66 -0.35 -13.04
N ASP A 59 -13.58 0.62 -12.93
CA ASP A 59 -14.71 0.71 -13.84
C ASP A 59 -14.23 1.05 -15.28
N LYS A 60 -15.11 0.91 -16.28
CA LYS A 60 -14.75 1.16 -17.68
C LYS A 60 -14.25 2.58 -17.94
N ALA A 61 -14.78 3.57 -17.22
CA ALA A 61 -14.39 4.97 -17.40
C ALA A 61 -13.00 5.22 -16.79
N ILE A 62 -12.75 4.69 -15.59
CA ILE A 62 -11.46 4.81 -14.91
C ILE A 62 -10.38 4.04 -15.67
N ALA A 63 -10.70 2.84 -16.17
CA ALA A 63 -9.77 2.05 -16.99
C ALA A 63 -9.42 2.76 -18.31
N LYS A 64 -10.35 3.54 -18.87
CA LYS A 64 -10.10 4.36 -20.05
C LYS A 64 -9.23 5.57 -19.70
N GLU A 65 -9.54 6.27 -18.62
CA GLU A 65 -8.76 7.41 -18.14
C GLU A 65 -7.32 7.03 -17.82
N ALA A 66 -7.10 5.88 -17.19
CA ALA A 66 -5.77 5.36 -16.89
C ALA A 66 -4.94 5.03 -18.15
N GLN A 67 -5.57 4.92 -19.33
CA GLN A 67 -4.89 4.74 -20.61
C GLN A 67 -4.57 6.08 -21.29
N GLU A 68 -5.21 7.17 -20.89
CA GLU A 68 -5.05 8.46 -21.53
C GLU A 68 -3.91 9.28 -20.89
N PRO A 69 -3.11 10.02 -21.68
CA PRO A 69 -3.00 9.92 -23.13
C PRO A 69 -2.17 8.71 -23.60
N ASN A 70 -1.29 8.16 -22.75
CA ASN A 70 -0.33 7.10 -23.11
C ASN A 70 -0.11 6.08 -21.98
N GLY A 71 -1.08 5.91 -21.09
CA GLY A 71 -1.00 4.93 -20.02
C GLY A 71 -1.15 3.50 -20.55
N PRO A 72 -0.64 2.48 -19.84
CA PRO A 72 -0.64 1.11 -20.34
C PRO A 72 -2.05 0.51 -20.32
N SER A 73 -2.44 -0.17 -21.39
CA SER A 73 -3.74 -0.88 -21.49
C SER A 73 -3.77 -2.20 -20.71
N LYS A 74 -2.60 -2.73 -20.38
CA LYS A 74 -2.41 -3.92 -19.56
C LYS A 74 -1.31 -3.70 -18.55
N VAL A 75 -1.43 -4.32 -17.39
CA VAL A 75 -0.51 -4.17 -16.26
C VAL A 75 -0.14 -5.52 -15.68
N TYR A 76 0.98 -5.55 -14.95
CA TYR A 76 1.31 -6.68 -14.10
C TYR A 76 0.62 -6.46 -12.75
N PRO A 77 -0.25 -7.39 -12.30
CA PRO A 77 -0.74 -7.35 -10.94
C PRO A 77 0.43 -7.73 -10.03
N VAL A 78 0.92 -6.79 -9.24
CA VAL A 78 1.88 -7.13 -8.18
C VAL A 78 1.08 -7.56 -6.96
N LYS A 79 1.57 -8.61 -6.28
CA LYS A 79 1.12 -9.14 -4.98
C LYS A 79 -0.11 -8.42 -4.43
N THR A 80 -1.25 -8.72 -5.01
CA THR A 80 -2.53 -8.24 -4.50
C THR A 80 -2.94 -9.30 -3.49
N ARG A 81 -2.79 -9.01 -2.18
CA ARG A 81 -3.43 -9.86 -1.18
C ARG A 81 -4.93 -9.86 -1.51
N SER A 82 -5.54 -11.04 -1.48
CA SER A 82 -7.00 -11.10 -1.63
C SER A 82 -7.66 -10.21 -0.57
N THR A 83 -8.83 -9.65 -0.88
CA THR A 83 -9.58 -8.84 0.09
C THR A 83 -9.78 -9.59 1.41
N ASP A 84 -10.04 -10.89 1.36
CA ASP A 84 -10.16 -11.76 2.54
C ASP A 84 -8.89 -11.80 3.39
N GLN A 85 -7.71 -11.90 2.75
CA GLN A 85 -6.43 -11.89 3.45
C GLN A 85 -6.15 -10.53 4.11
N VAL A 86 -6.45 -9.43 3.41
CA VAL A 86 -6.30 -8.07 3.96
C VAL A 86 -7.24 -7.86 5.14
N SER A 87 -8.52 -8.22 5.01
CA SER A 87 -9.49 -8.10 6.10
C SER A 87 -9.12 -8.96 7.30
N LYS A 88 -8.57 -10.16 7.08
CA LYS A 88 -8.02 -10.99 8.16
C LYS A 88 -6.84 -10.31 8.85
N ALA A 89 -5.89 -9.79 8.10
CA ALA A 89 -4.73 -9.07 8.65
C ALA A 89 -5.15 -7.83 9.44
N LEU A 90 -6.15 -7.07 8.96
CA LEU A 90 -6.71 -5.92 9.66
C LEU A 90 -7.38 -6.30 11.00
N ARG A 91 -7.80 -7.55 11.20
CA ARG A 91 -8.32 -8.02 12.50
C ARG A 91 -7.19 -8.35 13.49
N GLU A 92 -5.94 -8.49 13.03
CA GLU A 92 -4.79 -8.76 13.89
C GLU A 92 -4.37 -7.52 14.69
N GLU A 93 -3.82 -7.74 15.88
CA GLU A 93 -3.43 -6.67 16.81
C GLU A 93 -2.32 -5.74 16.24
N SER A 94 -1.44 -6.27 15.38
CA SER A 94 -0.38 -5.50 14.70
C SER A 94 -0.93 -4.45 13.74
N ALA A 95 -1.99 -4.78 13.00
CA ALA A 95 -2.66 -3.85 12.10
C ALA A 95 -3.45 -2.79 12.87
N ARG A 96 -4.05 -3.16 14.02
CA ARG A 96 -4.71 -2.20 14.94
C ARG A 96 -3.78 -1.11 15.47
N ARG A 97 -2.46 -1.36 15.44
CA ARG A 97 -1.41 -0.36 15.72
C ARG A 97 -1.04 0.50 14.50
N SER A 98 -1.94 0.58 13.52
CA SER A 98 -1.79 1.40 12.31
C SER A 98 -0.73 0.92 11.31
N THR A 99 -0.37 -0.36 11.32
CA THR A 99 0.44 -0.94 10.24
C THR A 99 -0.40 -0.99 8.96
N PRO A 100 0.04 -0.35 7.84
CA PRO A 100 -0.70 -0.40 6.59
C PRO A 100 -0.64 -1.77 5.93
N GLU A 101 -1.76 -2.17 5.33
CA GLU A 101 -1.88 -3.35 4.49
C GLU A 101 -2.05 -2.95 3.02
N ASP A 102 -1.30 -3.59 2.12
CA ASP A 102 -1.44 -3.39 0.68
C ASP A 102 -2.70 -4.08 0.17
N LEU A 103 -3.66 -3.30 -0.34
CA LEU A 103 -4.88 -3.81 -0.94
C LEU A 103 -4.70 -4.11 -2.43
N CYS A 104 -3.96 -3.26 -3.13
CA CYS A 104 -3.82 -3.28 -4.57
C CYS A 104 -2.51 -2.60 -4.95
N THR A 105 -1.68 -3.28 -5.74
CA THR A 105 -0.46 -2.69 -6.31
C THR A 105 -0.35 -3.10 -7.77
N LEU A 106 -0.24 -2.11 -8.66
CA LEU A 106 -0.09 -2.31 -10.09
C LEU A 106 1.27 -1.83 -10.54
N THR A 107 1.90 -2.59 -11.43
CA THR A 107 3.17 -2.17 -12.05
C THR A 107 3.12 -2.27 -13.57
N ASP A 108 3.94 -1.44 -14.21
CA ASP A 108 4.13 -1.44 -15.66
C ASP A 108 4.86 -2.70 -16.17
N LYS A 109 5.74 -3.27 -15.33
CA LYS A 109 6.56 -4.46 -15.63
C LYS A 109 6.61 -5.38 -14.42
N ALA A 110 6.86 -6.68 -14.65
CA ALA A 110 6.96 -7.69 -13.59
C ALA A 110 7.98 -7.32 -12.49
N ASP A 111 9.09 -6.67 -12.88
CA ASP A 111 10.19 -6.27 -11.99
C ASP A 111 10.19 -4.79 -11.58
N GLY A 112 9.21 -3.98 -12.01
CA GLY A 112 9.03 -2.66 -11.42
C GLY A 112 8.75 -1.49 -12.37
N LYS A 113 7.69 -0.79 -12.00
CA LYS A 113 7.53 0.65 -11.75
C LYS A 113 6.10 0.72 -11.21
N GLU A 114 5.91 1.18 -9.99
CA GLU A 114 4.56 1.30 -9.42
C GLU A 114 3.75 2.29 -10.28
N LEU A 115 2.57 1.86 -10.71
CA LEU A 115 1.61 2.67 -11.44
C LEU A 115 0.50 3.16 -10.52
N LEU A 116 0.10 2.31 -9.58
CA LEU A 116 -0.89 2.63 -8.57
C LEU A 116 -0.72 1.69 -7.38
N ALA A 117 -0.86 2.24 -6.18
CA ALA A 117 -0.99 1.46 -4.96
C ALA A 117 -2.17 1.98 -4.15
N ILE A 118 -2.95 1.07 -3.57
CA ILE A 118 -3.97 1.36 -2.57
C ILE A 118 -3.60 0.59 -1.31
N THR A 119 -3.45 1.31 -0.21
CA THR A 119 -3.21 0.74 1.11
C THR A 119 -4.39 1.03 2.03
N VAL A 120 -4.52 0.24 3.09
CA VAL A 120 -5.51 0.43 4.14
C VAL A 120 -4.88 0.25 5.52
N ALA A 121 -5.18 1.14 6.45
CA ALA A 121 -4.70 1.06 7.83
C ALA A 121 -5.78 1.50 8.82
N TRP A 122 -5.72 1.00 10.05
CA TRP A 122 -6.48 1.58 11.15
C TRP A 122 -5.93 2.96 11.51
N THR A 123 -6.83 3.93 11.69
CA THR A 123 -6.47 5.30 12.09
C THR A 123 -7.25 5.71 13.34
N PRO A 124 -6.63 6.48 14.27
CA PRO A 124 -7.34 7.04 15.42
C PRO A 124 -8.31 8.15 15.02
N HIS A 125 -8.18 8.70 13.81
CA HIS A 125 -9.01 9.79 13.32
C HIS A 125 -10.38 9.27 12.85
N SER A 126 -11.40 10.10 13.02
CA SER A 126 -12.74 9.85 12.47
C SER A 126 -13.04 10.86 11.37
N PRO A 127 -13.90 10.52 10.39
CA PRO A 127 -14.37 11.51 9.43
C PRO A 127 -14.99 12.72 10.15
N PRO A 128 -14.76 13.96 9.67
CA PRO A 128 -15.36 15.15 10.25
C PRO A 128 -16.89 15.14 10.15
N SER A 129 -17.53 15.87 11.07
CA SER A 129 -18.97 16.21 11.01
C SER A 129 -19.94 15.02 11.04
N GLY A 130 -19.61 13.96 11.78
CA GLY A 130 -20.50 12.80 11.96
C GLY A 130 -20.76 12.00 10.67
N ARG A 131 -19.97 12.25 9.62
CA ARG A 131 -20.06 11.50 8.36
C ARG A 131 -19.46 10.11 8.54
N SER A 132 -19.95 9.14 7.78
CA SER A 132 -19.35 7.80 7.72
C SER A 132 -18.04 7.78 6.91
N VAL A 133 -17.87 8.73 6.00
CA VAL A 133 -16.74 8.78 5.07
C VAL A 133 -16.29 10.22 4.82
N HIS A 134 -14.98 10.41 4.66
CA HIS A 134 -14.38 11.67 4.23
C HIS A 134 -13.25 11.44 3.24
N TYR A 135 -13.41 12.00 2.04
CA TYR A 135 -12.40 12.01 1.00
C TYR A 135 -11.60 13.32 1.05
N THR A 136 -10.29 13.20 0.91
CA THR A 136 -9.35 14.31 0.83
C THR A 136 -8.43 14.08 -0.36
N THR A 137 -8.44 15.01 -1.32
CA THR A 137 -7.38 15.07 -2.33
C THR A 137 -6.10 15.56 -1.65
N THR A 138 -4.99 14.87 -1.88
CA THR A 138 -3.68 15.27 -1.36
C THR A 138 -2.80 15.76 -2.51
N VAL A 139 -2.19 16.93 -2.32
CA VAL A 139 -1.15 17.44 -3.21
C VAL A 139 0.17 17.25 -2.47
N GLY A 140 0.86 16.15 -2.74
CA GLY A 140 2.11 15.79 -2.06
C GLY A 140 2.82 14.64 -2.76
N PRO A 141 4.09 14.36 -2.40
CA PRO A 141 4.95 13.46 -3.17
C PRO A 141 4.56 11.98 -3.07
N GLU A 142 3.74 11.58 -2.10
CA GLU A 142 3.50 10.17 -1.80
C GLU A 142 2.06 9.70 -2.07
N ASP A 143 1.02 10.45 -1.69
CA ASP A 143 -0.39 10.07 -1.91
C ASP A 143 -1.13 11.06 -2.83
N ALA A 144 -1.90 10.54 -3.77
CA ALA A 144 -2.79 11.29 -4.65
C ALA A 144 -4.18 11.54 -4.03
N GLY A 145 -4.63 10.65 -3.15
CA GLY A 145 -5.89 10.82 -2.44
C GLY A 145 -6.01 9.91 -1.22
N ARG A 146 -6.85 10.33 -0.26
CA ARG A 146 -7.14 9.59 0.96
C ARG A 146 -8.64 9.52 1.24
N LEU A 147 -9.07 8.40 1.80
CA LEU A 147 -10.45 8.18 2.24
C LEU A 147 -10.45 7.63 3.66
N VAL A 148 -11.01 8.39 4.61
CA VAL A 148 -11.24 7.91 5.97
C VAL A 148 -12.67 7.41 6.08
N VAL A 149 -12.86 6.21 6.64
CA VAL A 149 -14.13 5.50 6.72
C VAL A 149 -14.34 5.03 8.15
N THR A 150 -15.46 5.42 8.77
CA THR A 150 -15.84 4.90 10.08
C THR A 150 -16.08 3.40 9.99
N CYS A 151 -15.38 2.61 10.81
CA CYS A 151 -15.63 1.17 10.95
C CYS A 151 -15.22 0.76 12.35
N ASP A 152 -16.13 0.19 13.12
CA ASP A 152 -15.86 -0.34 14.46
C ASP A 152 -16.16 -1.84 14.42
N ILE A 153 -15.18 -2.67 14.75
CA ILE A 153 -15.32 -4.14 14.78
C ILE A 153 -15.48 -4.69 16.20
N GLY A 154 -15.60 -3.81 17.21
CA GLY A 154 -15.70 -4.16 18.62
C GLY A 154 -14.37 -4.64 19.24
N SER A 155 -14.15 -4.28 20.50
CA SER A 155 -13.04 -4.85 21.28
C SER A 155 -13.37 -6.27 21.70
N SER A 156 -12.59 -7.25 21.23
CA SER A 156 -12.57 -8.60 21.77
C SER A 156 -12.01 -8.56 23.20
N GLY A 157 -12.88 -8.38 24.19
CA GLY A 157 -12.67 -8.81 25.58
C GLY A 157 -11.37 -8.39 26.27
N GLY A 158 -10.98 -7.11 26.21
CA GLY A 158 -9.83 -6.59 26.96
C GLY A 158 -9.90 -5.07 27.09
N THR A 159 -9.41 -4.56 28.21
CA THR A 159 -9.31 -3.13 28.59
C THR A 159 -8.35 -2.32 27.69
N ALA A 160 -8.38 -2.54 26.38
CA ALA A 160 -7.61 -1.80 25.41
C ALA A 160 -8.32 -0.48 25.10
N SER A 161 -7.75 0.59 25.63
CA SER A 161 -8.13 1.97 25.33
C SER A 161 -7.92 2.28 23.84
N GLY A 162 -9.00 2.30 23.05
CA GLY A 162 -9.25 3.33 22.03
C GLY A 162 -8.35 3.41 20.79
N GLY A 163 -7.67 2.33 20.39
CA GLY A 163 -6.82 2.33 19.19
C GLY A 163 -7.58 1.89 17.92
N GLY A 164 -8.04 2.85 17.11
CA GLY A 164 -8.60 2.64 15.77
C GLY A 164 -10.13 2.51 15.70
N ARG A 165 -10.84 3.55 15.26
CA ARG A 165 -12.31 3.53 15.00
C ARG A 165 -12.67 3.73 13.53
N SER A 166 -11.66 3.92 12.71
CA SER A 166 -11.82 4.19 11.29
C SER A 166 -10.68 3.55 10.52
N LEU A 167 -10.96 3.27 9.26
CA LEU A 167 -9.99 2.83 8.28
C LEU A 167 -9.61 4.03 7.43
N GLU A 168 -8.31 4.24 7.24
CA GLU A 168 -7.78 5.15 6.24
C GLU A 168 -7.33 4.33 5.03
N PHE A 169 -7.87 4.67 3.86
CA PHE A 169 -7.43 4.18 2.58
C PHE A 169 -6.62 5.28 1.91
N ALA A 170 -5.38 4.96 1.52
CA ALA A 170 -4.50 5.89 0.82
C ALA A 170 -4.20 5.36 -0.57
N MET A 171 -4.15 6.26 -1.55
CA MET A 171 -3.83 5.94 -2.93
C MET A 171 -2.58 6.67 -3.39
N ARG A 172 -1.64 5.92 -3.95
CA ARG A 172 -0.58 6.45 -4.79
C ARG A 172 -0.98 6.25 -6.24
N ASP A 173 -0.85 7.30 -7.04
CA ASP A 173 -1.24 7.27 -8.46
C ASP A 173 -0.18 7.90 -9.36
N TYR A 174 0.28 7.08 -10.31
CA TYR A 174 1.17 7.41 -11.40
C TYR A 174 0.52 7.22 -12.78
N PHE A 175 -0.73 6.72 -12.86
CA PHE A 175 -1.55 6.83 -14.07
C PHE A 175 -2.02 8.25 -14.31
N THR A 176 -2.03 9.09 -13.27
CA THR A 176 -2.54 10.49 -13.30
C THR A 176 -4.04 10.57 -13.61
N VAL A 177 -4.82 9.62 -13.07
CA VAL A 177 -6.28 9.70 -13.15
C VAL A 177 -6.79 10.87 -12.31
N SER A 178 -8.00 11.32 -12.60
CA SER A 178 -8.64 12.45 -11.91
C SER A 178 -8.95 12.14 -10.46
N ASP A 179 -9.09 13.22 -9.68
CA ASP A 179 -9.59 13.18 -8.30
C ASP A 179 -10.94 12.46 -8.19
N HIS A 180 -11.79 12.57 -9.22
CA HIS A 180 -13.07 11.86 -9.28
C HIS A 180 -12.86 10.34 -9.32
N SER A 181 -11.90 9.89 -10.12
CA SER A 181 -11.51 8.49 -10.23
C SER A 181 -10.77 7.99 -9.00
N HIS A 182 -9.92 8.80 -8.36
CA HIS A 182 -9.32 8.47 -7.05
C HIS A 182 -10.40 8.21 -6.01
N ALA A 183 -11.36 9.12 -5.86
CA ALA A 183 -12.44 8.98 -4.90
C ALA A 183 -13.29 7.74 -5.17
N LYS A 184 -13.63 7.46 -6.44
CA LYS A 184 -14.37 6.25 -6.83
C LYS A 184 -13.59 4.96 -6.48
N LEU A 185 -12.32 4.89 -6.83
CA LEU A 185 -11.48 3.73 -6.55
C LEU A 185 -11.34 3.48 -5.04
N LEU A 186 -11.13 4.53 -4.25
CA LEU A 186 -11.04 4.43 -2.80
C LEU A 186 -12.37 4.02 -2.17
N ILE A 187 -13.50 4.57 -2.63
CA ILE A 187 -14.84 4.18 -2.16
C ILE A 187 -15.14 2.71 -2.49
N ALA A 188 -14.83 2.27 -3.71
CA ALA A 188 -15.01 0.88 -4.12
C ALA A 188 -14.13 -0.07 -3.29
N SER A 189 -12.89 0.32 -3.01
CA SER A 189 -11.96 -0.40 -2.13
C SER A 189 -12.51 -0.52 -0.71
N ALA A 190 -12.99 0.60 -0.16
CA ALA A 190 -13.57 0.65 1.17
C ALA A 190 -14.82 -0.22 1.32
N LYS A 191 -15.74 -0.18 0.34
CA LYS A 191 -16.92 -1.05 0.34
C LYS A 191 -16.55 -2.52 0.41
N LYS A 192 -15.54 -2.96 -0.35
CA LYS A 192 -15.08 -4.36 -0.33
C LYS A 192 -14.51 -4.77 1.02
N ILE A 193 -13.67 -3.93 1.61
CA ILE A 193 -13.01 -4.25 2.89
C ILE A 193 -13.99 -4.20 4.06
N THR A 194 -14.81 -3.16 4.15
CA THR A 194 -15.77 -3.01 5.26
C THR A 194 -16.84 -4.09 5.27
N ALA A 195 -17.30 -4.54 4.10
CA ALA A 195 -18.21 -5.68 3.98
C ALA A 195 -17.62 -6.99 4.52
N GLN A 196 -16.29 -7.14 4.51
CA GLN A 196 -15.56 -8.32 5.01
C GLN A 196 -15.13 -8.17 6.48
N LEU A 197 -15.07 -6.94 6.98
CA LEU A 197 -14.72 -6.65 8.37
C LEU A 197 -15.91 -6.70 9.33
N ASP A 198 -17.13 -6.75 8.79
CA ASP A 198 -18.38 -6.74 9.57
C ASP A 198 -18.40 -5.56 10.55
N CYS A 199 -18.24 -4.35 10.03
CA CYS A 199 -18.33 -3.13 10.83
C CYS A 199 -19.69 -3.09 11.54
N GLN A 200 -19.72 -2.74 12.83
CA GLN A 200 -20.95 -2.69 13.63
C GLN A 200 -22.03 -1.79 13.04
N LYS A 201 -21.63 -0.76 12.29
CA LYS A 201 -22.50 0.08 11.48
C LYS A 201 -21.98 0.10 10.06
N ASP A 202 -22.88 -0.12 9.12
CA ASP A 202 -22.58 -0.01 7.70
C ASP A 202 -22.25 1.44 7.34
N PRO A 203 -21.07 1.73 6.78
CA PRO A 203 -20.72 3.08 6.39
C PRO A 203 -21.54 3.53 5.18
N GLU A 204 -22.06 4.75 5.22
CA GLU A 204 -22.66 5.37 4.05
C GLU A 204 -21.58 5.90 3.10
N TYR A 205 -21.65 5.49 1.83
CA TYR A 205 -20.72 5.89 0.78
C TYR A 205 -21.41 6.78 -0.24
N PRO A 206 -21.39 8.11 -0.07
CA PRO A 206 -21.94 9.01 -1.06
C PRO A 206 -21.14 8.92 -2.36
N ASP A 207 -21.80 9.10 -3.50
CA ASP A 207 -21.08 9.25 -4.75
C ASP A 207 -20.14 10.45 -4.65
N PRO A 208 -18.89 10.31 -5.15
CA PRO A 208 -17.99 11.43 -5.18
C PRO A 208 -18.63 12.52 -6.05
N LYS A 209 -18.67 13.75 -5.51
CA LYS A 209 -19.01 14.93 -6.31
C LYS A 209 -18.10 14.93 -7.54
N VAL A 210 -18.57 15.47 -8.66
CA VAL A 210 -17.68 15.70 -9.81
C VAL A 210 -16.51 16.57 -9.33
N VAL A 211 -15.35 15.95 -9.14
CA VAL A 211 -14.13 16.64 -8.70
C VAL A 211 -13.34 17.03 -9.95
N ALA A 212 -12.56 18.10 -9.82
CA ALA A 212 -11.85 18.78 -10.89
C ALA A 212 -11.13 17.83 -11.89
N PRO A 213 -10.98 18.25 -13.15
CA PRO A 213 -10.32 17.46 -14.19
C PRO A 213 -8.89 17.05 -13.79
N PRO A 214 -8.35 15.97 -14.37
CA PRO A 214 -7.05 15.43 -14.01
C PRO A 214 -5.94 16.49 -14.13
N PRO A 215 -4.90 16.43 -13.28
CA PRO A 215 -3.77 17.35 -13.35
C PRO A 215 -3.12 17.28 -14.74
N LYS A 216 -2.77 18.44 -15.31
CA LYS A 216 -2.14 18.47 -16.66
C LYS A 216 -0.83 17.67 -16.64
N PRO A 217 -0.56 16.85 -17.66
CA PRO A 217 0.72 16.14 -17.78
C PRO A 217 1.89 17.12 -17.69
N GLY A 218 2.85 16.86 -16.80
CA GLY A 218 4.09 17.65 -16.66
C GLY A 218 4.10 18.75 -15.60
N LEU A 219 3.11 18.81 -14.70
CA LEU A 219 3.09 19.76 -13.56
C LEU A 219 3.37 19.09 -12.20
N ARG A 220 4.28 18.11 -12.14
CA ARG A 220 4.84 17.59 -10.88
C ARG A 220 6.33 17.89 -10.82
#